data_AF-A0A1Y2BRB3-F1
#
_entry.id   AF-A0A1Y2BRB3-F1
#
_cell.length_a   1.000
_cell.length_b   1.000
_cell.length_c   1.000
_cell.angle_alpha   90.00
_cell.angle_beta   90.00
_cell.angle_gamma   90.00
#
_symmetry.space_group_name_H-M   'P 1'
#
loop_
_entity.id
_entity.type
_entity.pdbx_description
1 polymer ?
#
loop_
_entity_poly.entity_id
_entity_poly.type
_entity_poly.pdbx_seq_one_letter_code
_entity_poly.pdbx_strand_id
1 'polypeptide(L)'
;MTFHNLIVVTVCLLVYCVEATVTLIKGGGSTFPQQPYFSAVADFNRLYQNVQATYNATNSQTGQLSVGSGLLNWGGSDTDVQTSL
;
A
#
# COMPACT_ATOMS: atom_id res chain seq x y z
N MET A 1 8.59 -20.40 -41.73
CA MET A 1 8.13 -19.08 -41.21
C MET A 1 7.21 -19.18 -39.98
N THR A 2 6.84 -20.38 -39.50
CA THR A 2 5.94 -20.56 -38.34
C THR A 2 6.65 -20.50 -36.98
N PHE A 3 7.88 -21.01 -36.89
CA PHE A 3 8.64 -21.05 -35.62
C PHE A 3 9.09 -19.68 -35.11
N HIS A 4 9.38 -18.73 -36.01
CA HIS A 4 9.80 -17.39 -35.64
C HIS A 4 8.65 -16.60 -34.99
N ASN A 5 7.44 -16.73 -35.53
CA ASN A 5 6.25 -16.09 -34.97
C ASN A 5 5.86 -16.69 -33.60
N LEU A 6 6.08 -17.98 -33.38
CA LEU A 6 5.81 -18.63 -32.09
C LEU A 6 6.74 -18.13 -30.99
N ILE A 7 8.04 -17.99 -31.28
CA ILE A 7 9.04 -17.50 -30.32
C ILE A 7 8.75 -16.04 -29.94
N VAL A 8 8.43 -15.18 -30.91
CA VAL A 8 8.11 -13.77 -30.67
C VAL A 8 6.87 -13.63 -29.77
N VAL A 9 5.81 -14.39 -30.03
CA VAL A 9 4.59 -14.38 -29.20
C VAL A 9 4.88 -14.86 -27.78
N THR A 10 5.72 -15.89 -27.62
CA THR A 10 6.06 -16.46 -26.30
C THR A 10 6.88 -15.48 -25.46
N VAL A 11 7.83 -14.75 -26.08
CA VAL A 11 8.63 -13.72 -25.41
C VAL A 11 7.77 -12.51 -25.02
N CYS A 12 6.85 -12.06 -25.89
CA CYS A 12 5.93 -10.98 -25.57
C CYS A 12 4.98 -11.32 -24.39
N LEU A 13 4.49 -12.56 -24.32
CA LEU A 13 3.67 -13.04 -23.21
C LEU A 13 4.44 -13.11 -21.89
N LEU A 14 5.71 -13.51 -21.92
CA LEU A 14 6.56 -13.56 -20.72
C LEU A 14 6.83 -12.16 -20.14
N VAL A 15 7.06 -11.15 -21.00
CA VAL A 15 7.24 -9.75 -20.56
C VAL A 15 5.97 -9.20 -19.91
N TYR A 16 4.79 -9.57 -20.43
CA TYR A 16 3.51 -9.15 -19.88
C TYR A 16 3.22 -9.72 -18.48
N CYS A 17 3.77 -10.89 -18.15
CA CYS A 17 3.57 -11.53 -16.85
C CYS A 17 4.46 -10.96 -15.73
N VAL A 18 5.51 -10.20 -16.04
CA VAL A 18 6.52 -9.77 -15.05
C VAL A 18 6.14 -8.48 -14.30
N GLU A 19 5.19 -7.67 -14.79
CA GLU A 19 4.90 -6.33 -14.24
C GLU A 19 3.61 -6.21 -13.38
N ALA A 20 3.07 -7.30 -12.83
CA ALA A 20 1.88 -7.24 -11.98
C ALA A 20 2.19 -7.33 -10.47
N THR A 21 3.28 -6.74 -9.99
CA THR A 21 3.53 -6.62 -8.55
C THR A 21 2.78 -5.42 -7.97
N VAL A 22 1.68 -5.67 -7.27
CA VAL A 22 0.95 -4.64 -6.53
C VAL A 22 1.76 -4.23 -5.30
N THR A 23 2.11 -2.95 -5.21
CA THR A 23 2.81 -2.38 -4.04
C THR A 23 1.81 -2.13 -2.91
N LEU A 24 2.07 -2.68 -1.73
CA LEU A 24 1.22 -2.47 -0.55
C LEU A 24 1.77 -1.35 0.34
N ILE A 25 0.95 -0.33 0.59
CA ILE A 25 1.21 0.77 1.54
C ILE A 25 0.38 0.53 2.80
N LYS A 26 1.02 0.08 3.88
CA LYS A 26 0.37 -0.23 5.15
C LYS A 26 0.21 1.01 6.02
N GLY A 27 -1.02 1.33 6.39
CA GLY A 27 -1.36 2.42 7.31
C GLY A 27 -2.08 1.94 8.57
N GLY A 28 -2.08 2.79 9.60
CA GLY A 28 -2.86 2.54 10.83
C GLY A 28 -2.68 3.63 11.87
N GLY A 29 -3.32 3.49 13.03
CA GLY A 29 -3.18 4.44 14.14
C GLY A 29 -4.50 4.97 14.65
N SER A 30 -4.60 6.27 14.93
CA SER A 30 -5.75 6.87 15.62
C SER A 30 -7.11 6.54 15.00
N THR A 31 -8.09 6.28 15.87
CA THR A 31 -9.51 6.13 15.50
C THR A 31 -10.21 7.47 15.27
N PHE A 32 -9.70 8.57 15.83
CA PHE A 32 -10.29 9.91 15.68
C PHE A 32 -10.44 10.31 14.20
N PRO A 33 -9.41 10.21 13.34
CA PRO A 33 -9.51 10.49 11.90
C PRO A 33 -9.84 9.25 11.05
N GLN A 34 -10.37 8.15 11.60
CA GLN A 34 -10.49 6.89 10.84
C GLN A 34 -11.40 7.01 9.60
N GLN A 35 -12.51 7.73 9.72
CA GLN A 35 -13.51 7.83 8.65
C GLN A 35 -12.97 8.56 7.41
N PRO A 36 -12.32 9.74 7.52
CA PRO A 36 -11.70 10.36 6.36
C PRO A 36 -10.56 9.52 5.78
N TYR A 37 -9.77 8.79 6.60
CA TYR A 37 -8.72 7.91 6.08
C TYR A 37 -9.27 6.70 5.32
N PHE A 38 -10.34 6.05 5.80
CA PHE A 38 -10.99 4.98 5.04
C PHE A 38 -11.52 5.47 3.70
N SER A 39 -12.11 6.66 3.64
CA SER A 39 -12.54 7.25 2.37
C SER A 39 -11.36 7.51 1.43
N ALA A 40 -10.30 8.13 1.94
CA ALA A 40 -9.10 8.44 1.14
C ALA A 40 -8.42 7.17 0.62
N VAL A 41 -8.31 6.12 1.45
CA VAL A 41 -7.78 4.81 1.04
C VAL A 41 -8.64 4.16 -0.04
N ALA A 42 -9.97 4.21 0.09
CA ALA A 42 -10.88 3.66 -0.91
C ALA A 42 -10.75 4.38 -2.25
N ASP A 43 -10.65 5.71 -2.24
CA ASP A 43 -10.48 6.51 -3.45
C ASP A 43 -9.09 6.29 -4.08
N PHE A 44 -8.04 6.24 -3.26
CA PHE A 44 -6.69 5.92 -3.71
C PHE A 44 -6.64 4.56 -4.43
N ASN A 45 -7.20 3.52 -3.80
CA ASN A 45 -7.21 2.17 -4.36
C ASN A 45 -8.06 2.05 -5.64
N ARG A 46 -9.01 2.95 -5.86
CA ARG A 46 -9.77 3.01 -7.12
C ARG A 46 -8.96 3.64 -8.25
N LEU A 47 -8.12 4.63 -7.93
CA LEU A 47 -7.34 5.39 -8.90
C LEU A 47 -6.04 4.68 -9.30
N TYR A 48 -5.38 4.01 -8.37
CA TYR A 48 -4.08 3.39 -8.58
C TYR A 48 -4.19 1.86 -8.59
N GLN A 49 -4.06 1.25 -9.78
CA GLN A 49 -4.22 -0.20 -9.96
C GLN A 49 -3.00 -1.01 -9.48
N ASN A 50 -1.81 -0.40 -9.48
CA ASN A 50 -0.55 -1.06 -9.12
C ASN A 50 -0.12 -0.80 -7.66
N VAL A 51 -0.95 -0.08 -6.90
CA VAL A 51 -0.67 0.26 -5.50
C VAL A 51 -1.94 0.06 -4.70
N GLN A 52 -1.81 -0.62 -3.56
CA GLN A 52 -2.91 -0.80 -2.62
C GLN A 52 -2.52 -0.18 -1.28
N ALA A 53 -3.34 0.74 -0.78
CA ALA A 53 -3.23 1.30 0.55
C ALA A 53 -4.17 0.59 1.52
N THR A 54 -3.77 0.51 2.79
CA THR A 54 -4.62 0.04 3.88
C THR A 54 -4.58 1.02 5.06
N TYR A 55 -5.61 0.98 5.90
CA TYR A 55 -5.60 1.65 7.20
C TYR A 55 -6.19 0.71 8.26
N ASN A 56 -5.47 0.48 9.36
CA ASN A 56 -5.97 -0.26 10.51
C ASN A 56 -6.11 0.66 11.73
N ALA A 57 -7.35 0.92 12.13
CA ALA A 57 -7.64 1.80 13.25
C ALA A 57 -7.32 1.10 14.59
N THR A 58 -6.49 1.75 15.40
CA THR A 58 -6.02 1.32 16.72
C THR A 58 -6.05 2.52 17.67
N ASN A 59 -4.89 3.04 18.09
CA ASN A 59 -4.74 4.32 18.80
C ASN A 59 -3.46 5.02 18.29
N SER A 60 -3.28 6.29 18.64
CA SER A 60 -2.13 7.08 18.21
C SER A 60 -0.78 6.47 18.63
N GLN A 61 -0.66 6.00 19.86
CA GLN A 61 0.59 5.41 20.37
C GLN A 61 1.00 4.15 19.60
N THR A 62 0.06 3.23 19.39
CA THR A 62 0.27 2.00 18.61
C THR A 62 0.62 2.32 17.17
N GLY A 63 -0.04 3.32 16.56
CA GLY A 63 0.29 3.80 15.22
C GLY A 63 1.73 4.32 15.12
N GLN A 64 2.12 5.20 16.04
CA GLN A 64 3.47 5.78 16.08
C GLN A 64 4.55 4.70 16.26
N LEU A 65 4.37 3.77 17.21
CA LEU A 65 5.28 2.64 17.42
C LEU A 65 5.41 1.74 16.19
N SER A 66 4.30 1.50 15.50
CA SER A 66 4.27 0.63 14.32
C SER A 66 4.95 1.29 13.10
N VAL A 67 4.87 2.62 12.97
CA VAL A 67 5.66 3.36 11.98
C VAL A 67 7.14 3.36 12.35
N GLY A 68 7.47 3.67 13.61
CA GLY A 68 8.86 3.70 14.08
C GLY A 68 9.60 2.36 13.96
N SER A 69 8.88 1.24 14.09
CA SER A 69 9.42 -0.12 13.90
C SER A 69 9.44 -0.60 12.43
N GLY A 70 8.90 0.18 11.50
CA GLY A 70 8.78 -0.19 10.09
C GLY A 70 7.69 -1.21 9.77
N LEU A 71 6.82 -1.55 10.74
CA LEU A 71 5.66 -2.41 10.52
C LEU A 71 4.62 -1.73 9.60
N LEU A 72 4.46 -0.41 9.73
CA LEU A 72 3.61 0.43 8.90
C LEU A 72 4.45 1.44 8.11
N ASN A 73 3.95 1.81 6.93
CA ASN A 73 4.56 2.85 6.08
C ASN A 73 4.16 4.26 6.53
N TRP A 74 2.97 4.40 7.12
CA TRP A 74 2.45 5.66 7.62
C TRP A 74 1.49 5.42 8.79
N GLY A 75 1.22 6.46 9.58
CA GLY A 75 0.30 6.34 10.69
C GLY A 75 -0.44 7.62 11.01
N GLY A 76 -1.72 7.48 11.37
CA GLY A 76 -2.57 8.56 11.84
C GLY A 76 -2.37 8.80 13.33
N SER A 77 -2.26 10.07 13.74
CA SER A 77 -2.12 10.45 15.14
C SER A 77 -2.93 11.72 15.43
N ASP A 78 -3.67 11.71 16.53
CA ASP A 78 -4.34 12.89 17.12
C ASP A 78 -3.53 13.48 18.28
N THR A 79 -2.34 12.94 18.54
CA THR A 79 -1.36 13.47 19.49
C THR A 79 -0.03 13.76 18.80
N ASP A 80 0.81 14.59 19.41
CA ASP A 80 2.16 14.85 18.94
C ASP A 80 2.99 13.56 18.83
N VAL A 81 4.01 13.60 17.96
CA VAL A 81 4.99 12.52 17.82
C VAL A 81 5.76 12.38 19.12
N GLN A 82 5.69 11.19 19.73
CA GLN A 82 6.47 10.84 20.89
C GLN A 82 7.91 10.53 20.44
N THR A 83 8.89 11.33 20.89
CA THR A 83 10.31 11.13 20.55
C THR A 83 11.02 10.15 21.49
N SER A 84 10.40 9.81 22.61
CA SER A 84 10.80 8.73 23.51
C SER A 84 9.81 7.58 23.36
N LEU A 85 10.05 6.72 22.38
CA LEU A 85 9.33 5.46 22.22
C LEU A 85 10.09 4.33 22.89
#